data_AF-A0A1I5F5L5-F1
#
_entry.id   AF-A0A1I5F5L5-F1
#
_cell.length_a   1.000
_cell.length_b   1.000
_cell.length_c   1.000
_cell.angle_alpha   90.00
_cell.angle_beta   90.00
_cell.angle_gamma   90.00
#
_symmetry.space_group_name_H-M   'P 1'
#
loop_
_entity.id
_entity.type
_entity.pdbx_description
1 polymer ?
#
loop_
_entity_poly.entity_id
_entity_poly.type
_entity_poly.pdbx_seq_one_letter_code
_entity_poly.pdbx_strand_id
1 'polypeptide(L)'
;MSALEELAQALDIVEQHLTDAGALLGTTRKSLGEAERALVKLDPEHPETVVPPNLHRADDQVERAQEMIEHILGALHDFTARL
;
A
#
# COMPACT_ATOMS: atom_id res chain seq x y z
N MET A 1 34.95 3.73 -1.76
CA MET A 1 33.56 3.89 -2.20
C MET A 1 33.42 5.28 -2.78
N SER A 2 32.81 5.38 -3.95
CA SER A 2 32.46 6.67 -4.56
C SER A 2 31.11 7.16 -4.01
N ALA A 3 30.88 8.47 -4.04
CA ALA A 3 29.59 9.05 -3.66
C ALA A 3 28.42 8.50 -4.51
N LEU A 4 28.70 8.03 -5.72
CA LEU A 4 27.70 7.44 -6.62
C LEU A 4 27.32 6.02 -6.18
N GLU A 5 28.28 5.23 -5.68
CA GLU A 5 28.03 3.91 -5.09
C GLU A 5 27.21 4.02 -3.79
N GLU A 6 27.54 4.99 -2.94
CA GLU A 6 26.79 5.27 -1.70
C GLU A 6 25.34 5.70 -2.02
N LEU A 7 25.15 6.52 -3.05
CA LEU A 7 23.81 6.92 -3.50
C LEU A 7 23.03 5.72 -4.03
N ALA A 8 23.63 4.90 -4.91
CA ALA A 8 22.98 3.71 -5.45
C ALA A 8 22.53 2.76 -4.32
N GLN A 9 23.42 2.51 -3.35
CA GLN A 9 23.10 1.67 -2.19
C GLN A 9 21.97 2.25 -1.33
N ALA A 10 21.93 3.56 -1.13
CA ALA A 10 20.85 4.21 -0.39
C ALA A 10 19.51 4.08 -1.13
N LEU A 11 19.51 4.19 -2.47
CA LEU A 11 18.30 4.03 -3.29
C LEU A 11 17.77 2.59 -3.25
N ASP A 12 18.65 1.60 -3.32
CA ASP A 12 18.26 0.18 -3.18
C ASP A 12 17.56 -0.10 -1.84
N ILE A 13 18.07 0.49 -0.74
CA ILE A 13 17.45 0.36 0.58
C ILE A 13 16.05 0.98 0.60
N VAL A 14 15.91 2.17 0.00
CA VAL A 14 14.60 2.85 -0.08
C VAL A 14 13.62 2.03 -0.93
N GLU A 15 14.06 1.48 -2.05
CA GLU A 15 13.26 0.61 -2.92
C GLU A 15 12.76 -0.63 -2.17
N GLN A 16 13.64 -1.28 -1.39
CA GLN A 16 13.28 -2.43 -0.56
C GLN A 16 12.21 -2.05 0.49
N HIS A 17 12.40 -0.95 1.20
CA HIS A 17 11.45 -0.49 2.21
C HIS A 17 10.08 -0.15 1.62
N LEU A 18 10.04 0.45 0.43
CA LEU A 18 8.81 0.76 -0.30
C LEU A 18 8.11 -0.52 -0.77
N THR A 19 8.87 -1.50 -1.25
CA THR A 19 8.34 -2.82 -1.64
C THR A 19 7.70 -3.54 -0.45
N ASP A 20 8.38 -3.55 0.71
CA ASP A 20 7.86 -4.16 1.93
C ASP A 20 6.59 -3.45 2.43
N ALA A 21 6.57 -2.11 2.38
CA ALA A 21 5.39 -1.32 2.72
C ALA A 21 4.21 -1.60 1.76
N GLY A 22 4.48 -1.72 0.46
CA GLY A 22 3.46 -2.09 -0.55
C GLY A 22 2.85 -3.46 -0.26
N ALA A 23 3.68 -4.45 0.09
CA ALA A 23 3.21 -5.79 0.46
C ALA A 23 2.34 -5.78 1.74
N LEU A 24 2.72 -4.99 2.75
CA LEU A 24 1.95 -4.82 3.98
C LEU A 24 0.59 -4.16 3.71
N LEU A 25 0.56 -3.12 2.87
CA LEU A 25 -0.69 -2.48 2.46
C LEU A 25 -1.61 -3.45 1.70
N GLY A 26 -1.05 -4.28 0.81
CA GLY A 26 -1.83 -5.31 0.10
C GLY A 26 -2.46 -6.33 1.06
N THR A 27 -1.71 -6.76 2.09
CA THR A 27 -2.22 -7.63 3.16
C THR A 27 -3.31 -6.95 3.98
N THR A 28 -3.14 -5.66 4.27
CA THR A 28 -4.11 -4.84 5.01
C THR A 28 -5.42 -4.69 4.24
N ARG A 29 -5.35 -4.37 2.93
CA ARG A 29 -6.51 -4.27 2.04
C ARG A 29 -7.32 -5.57 2.01
N LYS A 30 -6.62 -6.71 1.88
CA LYS A 30 -7.26 -8.04 1.92
C LYS A 30 -8.00 -8.27 3.23
N SER A 31 -7.38 -7.93 4.36
CA SER A 31 -7.98 -8.06 5.69
C SER A 31 -9.21 -7.17 5.86
N LEU A 32 -9.17 -5.93 5.35
CA LEU A 32 -10.32 -5.01 5.35
C LEU A 32 -11.49 -5.59 4.54
N GLY A 33 -11.26 -6.08 3.33
CA GLY A 33 -12.31 -6.70 2.51
C GLY A 33 -12.84 -8.02 3.08
N GLU A 34 -12.04 -8.76 3.85
CA GLU A 34 -12.52 -9.92 4.62
C GLU A 34 -13.41 -9.50 5.80
N ALA A 35 -13.01 -8.45 6.54
CA ALA A 35 -13.79 -7.89 7.64
C ALA A 35 -15.14 -7.34 7.14
N GLU A 36 -15.16 -6.59 6.04
CA GLU A 36 -16.39 -6.08 5.44
C GLU A 36 -17.36 -7.21 5.10
N ARG A 37 -16.87 -8.24 4.38
CA ARG A 37 -17.68 -9.40 4.00
C ARG A 37 -18.19 -10.18 5.21
N ALA A 38 -17.43 -10.21 6.31
CA ALA A 38 -17.89 -10.84 7.55
C ALA A 38 -18.99 -10.01 8.22
N LEU A 39 -18.87 -8.68 8.22
CA LEU A 39 -19.86 -7.77 8.81
C LEU A 39 -21.18 -7.79 8.01
N VAL A 40 -21.11 -7.73 6.66
CA VAL A 40 -22.30 -7.82 5.80
C VAL A 40 -23.08 -9.12 6.00
N LYS A 41 -22.41 -10.22 6.38
CA LYS A 41 -23.09 -11.49 6.68
C LYS A 41 -23.88 -11.47 7.99
N LEU A 42 -23.59 -10.54 8.91
CA LEU A 42 -24.32 -10.42 10.18
C LEU A 42 -25.73 -9.87 9.97
N ASP A 43 -25.86 -8.89 9.07
CA ASP A 43 -27.14 -8.36 8.63
C ASP A 43 -27.09 -8.05 7.13
N PRO A 44 -27.47 -9.02 6.28
CA PRO A 44 -27.50 -8.83 4.84
C PRO A 44 -28.58 -7.86 4.35
N GLU A 45 -29.63 -7.62 5.15
CA GLU A 45 -30.73 -6.73 4.78
C GLU A 45 -30.38 -5.26 5.07
N HIS A 46 -29.56 -5.02 6.10
CA HIS A 46 -29.12 -3.69 6.52
C HIS A 46 -27.60 -3.59 6.74
N PRO A 47 -26.77 -3.78 5.70
CA PRO A 47 -25.31 -3.74 5.82
C PRO A 47 -24.78 -2.41 6.39
N GLU A 48 -25.47 -1.30 6.17
CA GLU A 48 -25.14 0.04 6.69
C GLU A 48 -25.18 0.13 8.22
N THR A 49 -25.87 -0.80 8.89
CA THR A 49 -25.96 -0.83 10.35
C THR A 49 -24.82 -1.60 11.00
N VAL A 50 -24.17 -2.49 10.24
CA VAL A 50 -23.13 -3.41 10.72
C VAL A 50 -21.74 -3.10 10.15
N VAL A 51 -21.65 -2.48 8.97
CA VAL A 51 -20.38 -2.04 8.36
C VAL A 51 -20.07 -0.61 8.81
N PRO A 52 -19.00 -0.38 9.58
CA PRO A 52 -18.61 0.98 9.96
C PRO A 52 -18.23 1.81 8.74
N PRO A 53 -18.69 3.07 8.61
CA PRO A 53 -18.35 3.93 7.48
C PRO A 53 -16.83 4.22 7.39
N ASN A 54 -16.13 4.15 8.53
CA ASN A 54 -14.68 4.29 8.57
C ASN A 54 -13.93 3.14 7.88
N LEU A 55 -14.58 2.00 7.64
CA LEU A 55 -13.97 0.85 6.98
C LEU A 55 -13.73 1.13 5.49
N HIS A 56 -14.71 1.71 4.79
CA HIS A 56 -14.53 2.17 3.41
C HIS A 56 -13.48 3.27 3.31
N ARG A 57 -13.51 4.23 4.23
CA ARG A 57 -12.48 5.27 4.30
C ARG A 57 -11.08 4.69 4.50
N ALA A 58 -10.94 3.62 5.29
CA ALA A 58 -9.67 2.95 5.49
C ALA A 58 -9.19 2.25 4.21
N ASP A 59 -10.10 1.59 3.47
CA ASP A 59 -9.78 0.98 2.17
C ASP A 59 -9.29 2.02 1.16
N ASP A 60 -10.00 3.16 1.02
CA ASP A 60 -9.61 4.27 0.15
C ASP A 60 -8.23 4.87 0.52
N GLN A 61 -7.86 4.84 1.80
CA GLN A 61 -6.55 5.34 2.26
C GLN A 61 -5.45 4.33 1.93
N VAL A 62 -5.73 3.04 2.08
CA VAL A 62 -4.79 1.96 1.72
C VAL A 62 -4.55 1.96 0.21
N GLU A 63 -5.60 2.08 -0.60
CA GLU A 63 -5.48 2.15 -2.06
C GLU A 63 -4.61 3.33 -2.51
N ARG A 64 -4.90 4.54 -2.01
CA ARG A 64 -4.08 5.72 -2.33
C ARG A 64 -2.63 5.58 -1.90
N ALA A 65 -2.38 4.93 -0.76
CA ALA A 65 -1.02 4.68 -0.31
C ALA A 65 -0.29 3.68 -1.23
N GLN A 66 -0.99 2.66 -1.74
CA GLN A 66 -0.44 1.72 -2.72
C GLN A 66 -0.07 2.42 -4.03
N GLU A 67 -0.99 3.21 -4.60
CA GLU A 67 -0.75 3.99 -5.82
C GLU A 67 0.46 4.92 -5.69
N MET A 68 0.60 5.56 -4.52
CA MET A 68 1.73 6.44 -4.24
C MET A 68 3.05 5.68 -4.17
N ILE A 69 3.08 4.50 -3.53
CA ILE A 69 4.27 3.64 -3.49
C ILE A 69 4.66 3.18 -4.89
N GLU A 70 3.70 2.73 -5.70
CA GLU A 70 3.94 2.32 -7.09
C GLU A 70 4.53 3.46 -7.92
N HIS A 71 4.00 4.67 -7.75
CA HIS A 71 4.53 5.86 -8.43
C HIS A 71 5.97 6.18 -8.02
N ILE A 72 6.28 6.11 -6.71
CA ILE A 72 7.63 6.37 -6.20
C ILE A 72 8.60 5.30 -6.69
N LEU A 73 8.22 4.02 -6.65
CA LEU A 73 9.04 2.93 -7.17
C LEU A 73 9.34 3.11 -8.66
N GLY A 74 8.33 3.49 -9.46
CA GLY A 74 8.54 3.82 -10.87
C GLY A 74 9.52 4.97 -11.07
N ALA A 75 9.39 6.05 -10.28
CA ALA A 75 10.29 7.19 -10.35
C ALA A 75 11.74 6.85 -9.91
N LEU A 76 11.89 5.99 -8.90
CA LEU A 76 13.20 5.49 -8.46
C LEU A 76 13.85 4.65 -9.56
N HIS A 77 13.10 3.75 -10.19
CA HIS A 77 13.59 2.91 -11.28
C HIS A 77 14.04 3.75 -12.49
N ASP A 78 13.24 4.75 -12.87
CA ASP A 78 13.58 5.67 -13.96
C ASP A 78 14.84 6.49 -13.65
N PHE A 79 15.02 6.88 -12.38
CA PHE A 79 16.18 7.62 -11.93
C PHE A 79 17.45 6.75 -11.94
N THR A 80 17.38 5.55 -11.36
CA THR A 80 18.52 4.62 -11.31
C THR A 80 18.93 4.12 -12.69
N ALA A 81 18.00 3.96 -13.62
CA ALA A 81 18.31 3.61 -15.02
C ALA A 81 19.07 4.71 -15.79
N ARG A 82 19.11 5.95 -15.26
CA ARG A 82 19.77 7.12 -15.88
C ARG A 82 21.04 7.56 -15.14
N LEU A 83 21.37 6.91 -14.02
CA LEU A 83 22.60 7.11 -13.24
C LEU A 83 23.80 6.49 -13.96
#